data_AF-A0A353R0E3-F1
#
_entry.id   AF-A0A353R0E3-F1
#
_cell.length_a   1.000
_cell.length_b   1.000
_cell.length_c   1.000
_cell.angle_alpha   90.00
_cell.angle_beta   90.00
_cell.angle_gamma   90.00
#
_symmetry.space_group_name_H-M   'P 1'
#
loop_
_entity.id
_entity.type
_entity.pdbx_description
1 polymer ?
#
loop_
_entity_poly.entity_id
_entity_poly.type
_entity_poly.pdbx_seq_one_letter_code
_entity_poly.pdbx_strand_id
1 'polypeptide(L)'
;MLASHLPGSTPQADGWVGELSLGFAARGDATVLARRRRRGPLTVQRPFYPEGASVCQVTLLHPPGGLVGGDRLELTAALDEGAQALITTPAAGKVYRSAGATAEQRQGFHVAHRASLEWLPQETILFEGARFRRCNRVNLAADAQLLAGEILIFGRAAHGDDLT
;
A
#
# COMPACT_ATOMS: atom_id res chain seq x y z
N MET A 1 -6.67 -12.95 52.46
CA MET A 1 -5.62 -11.99 52.07
C MET A 1 -4.49 -12.77 51.42
N LEU A 2 -4.43 -12.80 50.08
CA LEU A 2 -3.25 -13.13 49.29
C LEU A 2 -3.49 -12.54 47.90
N ALA A 3 -2.55 -11.71 47.46
CA ALA A 3 -2.71 -10.75 46.39
C ALA A 3 -2.40 -11.35 44.99
N SER A 4 -3.17 -10.88 44.02
CA SER A 4 -2.83 -10.59 42.61
C SER A 4 -1.58 -11.21 41.97
N HIS A 5 -1.80 -11.91 40.85
CA HIS A 5 -0.99 -11.72 39.65
C HIS A 5 -1.92 -11.47 38.45
N LEU A 6 -2.04 -10.21 38.05
CA LEU A 6 -2.49 -9.85 36.71
C LEU A 6 -1.34 -10.19 35.74
N PRO A 7 -1.60 -10.80 34.57
CA PRO A 7 -0.55 -10.93 33.56
C PRO A 7 -0.12 -9.53 33.13
N GLY A 8 1.17 -9.25 33.29
CA GLY A 8 1.78 -8.01 32.84
C GLY A 8 1.49 -7.81 31.36
N SER A 9 0.96 -6.65 31.00
CA SER A 9 0.89 -6.21 29.62
C SER A 9 2.32 -6.21 29.06
N THR A 10 2.62 -7.16 28.18
CA THR A 10 3.85 -7.14 27.39
C THR A 10 3.94 -5.75 26.74
N PRO A 11 5.10 -5.05 26.81
CA PRO A 11 5.25 -3.79 26.11
C PRO A 11 4.90 -4.02 24.64
N GLN A 12 3.90 -3.29 24.15
CA GLN A 12 3.56 -3.28 22.74
C GLN A 12 4.77 -2.69 22.02
N ALA A 13 5.51 -3.53 21.30
CA ALA A 13 6.58 -3.04 20.44
C ALA A 13 5.97 -2.03 19.46
N ASP A 14 6.53 -0.83 19.40
CA ASP A 14 6.13 0.14 18.37
C ASP A 14 6.33 -0.53 17.01
N GLY A 15 5.23 -0.76 16.29
CA GLY A 15 5.28 -1.32 14.95
C GLY A 15 6.12 -0.44 14.03
N TRP A 16 6.63 -1.01 12.96
CA TRP A 16 7.52 -0.26 12.08
C TRP A 16 6.72 0.67 11.16
N VAL A 17 7.37 1.74 10.71
CA VAL A 17 6.79 2.72 9.79
C VAL A 17 7.49 2.63 8.44
N GLY A 18 6.70 2.44 7.39
CA GLY A 18 7.15 2.51 6.00
C GLY A 18 6.45 3.64 5.27
N GLU A 19 7.23 4.53 4.68
CA GLU A 19 6.73 5.63 3.85
C GLU A 19 7.37 5.55 2.48
N LEU A 20 6.57 5.72 1.43
CA LEU A 20 7.04 5.79 0.06
C LEU A 20 6.30 6.89 -0.69
N SER A 21 7.04 7.87 -1.19
CA SER A 21 6.53 8.92 -2.07
C SER A 21 7.09 8.75 -3.47
N LEU A 22 6.21 8.66 -4.45
CA LEU A 22 6.50 8.52 -5.87
C LEU A 22 6.00 9.75 -6.63
N GLY A 23 6.80 10.26 -7.55
CA GLY A 23 6.42 11.34 -8.46
C GLY A 23 6.68 10.95 -9.90
N PHE A 24 5.63 10.96 -10.71
CA PHE A 24 5.67 10.63 -12.13
C PHE A 24 5.55 11.91 -12.95
N ALA A 25 6.35 12.03 -14.01
CA ALA A 25 6.34 13.20 -14.88
C ALA A 25 6.42 12.81 -16.35
N ALA A 26 5.63 13.49 -17.18
CA ALA A 26 5.80 13.44 -18.62
C ALA A 26 7.12 14.12 -19.04
N ARG A 27 7.84 13.49 -19.97
CA ARG A 27 9.15 13.90 -20.52
C ARG A 27 9.16 13.56 -22.01
N GLY A 28 8.75 14.51 -22.84
CA GLY A 28 8.48 14.24 -24.25
C GLY A 28 7.34 13.23 -24.38
N ASP A 29 7.56 12.17 -25.15
CA ASP A 29 6.57 11.11 -25.37
C ASP A 29 6.55 10.02 -24.27
N ALA A 30 7.33 10.21 -23.20
CA ALA A 30 7.47 9.23 -22.13
C ALA A 30 6.97 9.74 -20.77
N THR A 31 6.42 8.86 -19.94
CA THR A 31 6.29 9.15 -18.49
C THR A 31 7.47 8.52 -17.76
N VAL A 32 8.04 9.19 -16.76
CA VAL A 32 9.12 8.62 -15.95
C VAL A 32 8.83 8.75 -14.46
N LEU A 33 9.34 7.81 -13.66
CA LEU A 33 9.43 7.98 -12.20
C LEU A 33 10.52 9.03 -11.88
N ALA A 34 10.13 10.30 -11.88
CA ALA A 34 11.01 11.45 -11.70
C ALA A 34 11.45 11.66 -10.23
N ARG A 35 10.63 11.23 -9.28
CA ARG A 35 10.87 11.45 -7.84
C ARG A 35 10.57 10.17 -7.05
N ARG A 36 11.46 9.81 -6.14
CA ARG A 36 11.28 8.71 -5.19
C ARG A 36 11.89 9.07 -3.85
N ARG A 37 11.08 9.08 -2.79
CA ARG A 37 11.53 9.21 -1.40
C ARG A 37 10.99 8.04 -0.61
N ARG A 38 11.80 7.45 0.27
CA ARG A 38 11.38 6.34 1.12
C ARG A 38 11.94 6.44 2.52
N ARG A 39 11.17 5.93 3.47
CA ARG A 39 11.58 5.63 4.84
C ARG A 39 11.06 4.23 5.18
N GLY A 40 11.86 3.43 5.87
CA GLY A 40 11.48 2.04 6.16
C GLY A 40 11.41 1.16 4.90
N PRO A 41 10.71 0.02 4.95
CA PRO A 41 10.93 -1.08 4.00
C PRO A 41 10.23 -0.92 2.65
N LEU A 42 9.26 -0.02 2.49
CA LEU A 42 8.59 0.19 1.21
C LEU A 42 9.56 0.66 0.11
N THR A 43 9.40 0.08 -1.07
CA THR A 43 10.18 0.46 -2.26
C THR A 43 9.42 0.06 -3.53
N VAL A 44 9.95 0.43 -4.70
CA VAL A 44 9.50 -0.03 -6.01
C VAL A 44 10.66 -0.68 -6.76
N GLN A 45 10.32 -1.61 -7.65
CA GLN A 45 11.26 -2.09 -8.67
C GLN A 45 11.65 -0.96 -9.64
N ARG A 46 12.65 -1.24 -10.49
CA ARG A 46 13.00 -0.34 -11.59
C ARG A 46 11.77 -0.18 -12.50
N PRO A 47 11.41 1.06 -12.91
CA PRO A 47 10.29 1.27 -13.83
C PRO A 47 10.48 0.53 -15.15
N PHE A 48 9.38 0.07 -15.73
CA PHE A 48 9.33 -0.62 -17.01
C PHE A 48 8.10 -0.17 -17.83
N TYR A 49 8.10 -0.50 -19.13
CA TYR A 49 7.25 0.14 -20.15
C TYR A 49 6.68 -0.87 -21.17
N PRO A 50 5.84 -1.84 -20.74
CA PRO A 50 5.33 -2.88 -21.64
C PRO A 50 4.35 -2.34 -22.69
N GLU A 51 3.59 -1.28 -22.39
CA GLU A 51 2.65 -0.62 -23.31
C GLU A 51 3.30 0.53 -24.10
N GLY A 52 4.62 0.69 -23.98
CA GLY A 52 5.38 1.79 -24.58
C GLY A 52 5.77 2.87 -23.57
N ALA A 53 6.58 3.83 -24.03
CA ALA A 53 7.24 4.80 -23.16
C ALA A 53 6.27 5.75 -22.42
N SER A 54 5.06 5.96 -22.96
CA SER A 54 4.06 6.86 -22.40
C SER A 54 3.54 6.41 -21.03
N VAL A 55 3.50 5.10 -20.75
CA VAL A 55 2.97 4.52 -19.50
C VAL A 55 4.11 3.99 -18.63
N CYS A 56 4.34 4.65 -17.50
CA CYS A 56 5.36 4.22 -16.54
C CYS A 56 4.78 3.17 -15.58
N GLN A 57 5.23 1.92 -15.67
CA GLN A 57 4.81 0.88 -14.73
C GLN A 57 5.80 0.71 -13.58
N VAL A 58 5.28 0.56 -12.36
CA VAL A 58 6.08 0.20 -11.19
C VAL A 58 5.41 -0.88 -10.34
N THR A 59 6.23 -1.80 -9.86
CA THR A 59 5.83 -2.83 -8.90
C THR A 59 6.22 -2.38 -7.49
N LEU A 60 5.22 -2.14 -6.64
CA LEU A 60 5.37 -1.81 -5.22
C LEU A 60 5.77 -3.06 -4.42
N LEU A 61 6.84 -2.94 -3.64
CA LEU A 61 7.39 -4.01 -2.82
C LEU A 61 7.26 -3.67 -1.33
N HIS A 62 6.82 -4.67 -0.57
CA HIS A 62 6.82 -4.66 0.89
C HIS A 62 7.60 -5.87 1.43
N PRO A 63 8.94 -5.76 1.58
CA PRO A 63 9.82 -6.88 1.91
C PRO A 63 9.48 -7.66 3.19
N PRO A 64 8.99 -7.04 4.29
CA PRO A 64 8.55 -7.77 5.49
C PRO A 64 7.42 -8.78 5.27
N GLY A 65 6.80 -8.84 4.10
CA GLY A 65 5.89 -9.92 3.71
C GLY A 65 4.51 -9.89 4.36
N GLY A 66 4.23 -8.89 5.20
CA GLY A 66 2.90 -8.60 5.74
C GLY A 66 2.94 -7.63 6.91
N LEU A 67 1.77 -7.14 7.32
CA LEU A 67 1.58 -6.20 8.41
C LEU A 67 1.18 -6.93 9.69
N VAL A 68 1.79 -6.56 10.82
CA VAL A 68 1.35 -6.94 12.16
C VAL A 68 0.74 -5.73 12.88
N GLY A 69 0.00 -5.98 13.95
CA GLY A 69 -0.61 -4.90 14.73
C GLY A 69 0.41 -3.86 15.18
N GLY A 70 0.14 -2.58 14.90
CA GLY A 70 1.01 -1.45 15.21
C GLY A 70 1.82 -0.93 14.02
N ASP A 71 1.99 -1.72 12.97
CA ASP A 71 2.69 -1.29 11.76
C ASP A 71 1.94 -0.18 11.03
N ARG A 72 2.68 0.75 10.41
CA ARG A 72 2.11 1.84 9.63
C ARG A 72 2.76 1.95 8.26
N LEU A 73 1.94 1.89 7.23
CA LEU A 73 2.35 2.14 5.85
C LEU A 73 1.73 3.40 5.29
N GLU A 74 2.56 4.19 4.61
CA GLU A 74 2.12 5.36 3.86
C GLU A 74 2.68 5.31 2.44
N LEU A 75 1.78 5.28 1.45
CA LEU A 75 2.09 5.40 0.04
C LEU A 75 1.54 6.74 -0.44
N THR A 76 2.36 7.55 -1.09
CA THR A 76 1.89 8.70 -1.87
C THR A 76 2.38 8.57 -3.31
N ALA A 77 1.48 8.72 -4.28
CA ALA A 77 1.85 8.87 -5.68
C ALA A 77 1.27 10.17 -6.24
N ALA A 78 2.13 10.98 -6.84
CA ALA A 78 1.76 12.19 -7.54
C ALA A 78 2.11 12.07 -9.02
N LEU A 79 1.13 12.30 -9.87
CA LEU A 79 1.29 12.34 -11.32
C LEU A 79 1.20 13.79 -11.75
N ASP A 80 2.30 14.30 -12.31
CA ASP A 80 2.34 15.62 -12.93
C ASP A 80 1.47 15.62 -14.20
N GLU A 81 1.18 16.81 -14.73
CA GLU A 81 0.31 16.99 -15.90
C GLU A 81 0.71 16.06 -17.06
N GLY A 82 -0.27 15.36 -17.64
CA GLY A 82 -0.07 14.43 -18.76
C GLY A 82 0.68 13.13 -18.43
N ALA A 83 1.13 12.91 -17.20
CA ALA A 83 1.80 11.68 -16.81
C ALA A 83 0.83 10.49 -16.76
N GLN A 84 1.28 9.33 -17.20
CA GLN A 84 0.51 8.07 -17.17
C GLN A 84 1.29 7.01 -16.41
N ALA A 85 0.69 6.40 -15.39
CA ALA A 85 1.37 5.40 -14.57
C ALA A 85 0.45 4.26 -14.17
N LEU A 86 1.04 3.06 -14.13
CA LEU A 86 0.44 1.88 -13.50
C LEU A 86 1.28 1.50 -12.28
N ILE A 87 0.61 1.30 -11.15
CA ILE A 87 1.20 0.86 -9.91
C ILE A 87 0.48 -0.42 -9.47
N THR A 88 1.25 -1.51 -9.33
CA THR A 88 0.75 -2.81 -8.87
C THR A 88 1.63 -3.40 -7.78
N THR A 89 1.22 -4.50 -7.15
CA THR A 89 2.05 -5.30 -6.24
C THR A 89 2.31 -6.66 -6.90
N PRO A 90 3.44 -7.34 -6.63
CA PRO A 90 3.74 -8.60 -7.28
C PRO A 90 3.06 -9.80 -6.59
N ALA A 91 2.52 -9.59 -5.40
CA ALA A 91 1.97 -10.63 -4.55
C ALA A 91 0.93 -10.05 -3.60
N ALA A 92 0.14 -10.96 -3.01
CA ALA A 92 -0.83 -10.65 -1.99
C ALA A 92 -0.20 -9.92 -0.79
N GLY A 93 -0.85 -8.84 -0.36
CA GLY A 93 -0.62 -8.28 0.97
C GLY A 93 -1.17 -9.21 2.04
N LYS A 94 -0.48 -9.33 3.18
CA LYS A 94 -0.96 -10.11 4.32
C LYS A 94 -1.11 -9.19 5.52
N VAL A 95 -2.22 -9.31 6.24
CA VAL A 95 -2.36 -8.71 7.57
C VAL A 95 -2.54 -9.82 8.57
N TYR A 96 -1.57 -9.96 9.47
CA TYR A 96 -1.53 -11.01 10.46
C TYR A 96 -2.44 -10.69 11.66
N ARG A 97 -2.67 -11.71 12.49
CA ARG A 97 -3.35 -11.59 13.78
C ARG A 97 -2.72 -10.48 14.61
N SER A 98 -3.56 -9.67 15.24
CA SER A 98 -3.13 -8.63 16.16
C SER A 98 -3.26 -9.08 17.62
N ALA A 99 -2.33 -8.65 18.47
CA ALA A 99 -2.41 -8.76 19.93
C ALA A 99 -3.11 -7.56 20.60
N GLY A 100 -3.76 -6.69 19.82
CA GLY A 100 -4.54 -5.53 20.31
C GLY A 100 -4.36 -4.28 19.45
N ALA A 101 -3.16 -4.07 18.92
CA ALA A 101 -2.80 -2.92 18.09
C ALA A 101 -3.39 -2.99 16.67
N THR A 102 -3.76 -1.86 16.07
CA THR A 102 -4.23 -1.83 14.67
C THR A 102 -3.05 -1.58 13.73
N ALA A 103 -2.93 -2.39 12.68
CA ALA A 103 -2.07 -2.08 11.54
C ALA A 103 -2.75 -1.00 10.66
N GLU A 104 -2.01 0.00 10.21
CA GLU A 104 -2.52 1.09 9.39
C GLU A 104 -1.87 1.13 8.01
N GLN A 105 -2.68 1.39 6.98
CA GLN A 105 -2.20 1.69 5.64
C GLN A 105 -2.90 2.93 5.09
N ARG A 106 -2.12 3.94 4.71
CA ARG A 106 -2.58 5.18 4.11
C ARG A 106 -2.07 5.27 2.68
N GLN A 107 -2.96 5.59 1.76
CA GLN A 107 -2.63 5.76 0.35
C GLN A 107 -3.15 7.12 -0.12
N GLY A 108 -2.26 7.94 -0.65
CA GLY A 108 -2.54 9.26 -1.19
C GLY A 108 -2.22 9.28 -2.69
N PHE A 109 -3.20 9.67 -3.49
CA PHE A 109 -3.06 9.78 -4.93
C PHE A 109 -3.41 11.20 -5.38
N HIS A 110 -2.50 11.83 -6.12
CA HIS A 110 -2.69 13.14 -6.72
C HIS A 110 -2.52 12.98 -8.23
N VAL A 111 -3.61 13.19 -8.99
CA VAL A 111 -3.59 13.05 -10.44
C VAL A 111 -3.92 14.41 -11.06
N ALA A 112 -2.91 15.03 -11.66
CA ALA A 112 -3.03 16.35 -12.28
C ALA A 112 -3.83 16.31 -13.59
N HIS A 113 -4.00 17.47 -14.22
CA HIS A 113 -4.70 17.60 -15.49
C HIS A 113 -4.14 16.64 -16.55
N ARG A 114 -5.05 16.01 -17.32
CA ARG A 114 -4.71 15.09 -18.42
C ARG A 114 -3.82 13.89 -18.02
N ALA A 115 -3.64 13.63 -16.73
CA ALA A 115 -2.86 12.50 -16.22
C ALA A 115 -3.77 11.29 -15.95
N SER A 116 -3.19 10.09 -16.00
CA SER A 116 -3.90 8.83 -15.73
C SER A 116 -3.14 7.94 -14.75
N LEU A 117 -3.85 7.45 -13.73
CA LEU A 117 -3.31 6.48 -12.78
C LEU A 117 -4.12 5.18 -12.83
N GLU A 118 -3.41 4.06 -12.94
CA GLU A 118 -3.93 2.73 -12.65
C GLU A 118 -3.32 2.22 -11.34
N TRP A 119 -4.16 2.06 -10.30
CA TRP A 119 -3.80 1.45 -9.02
C TRP A 119 -4.47 0.08 -8.91
N LEU A 120 -3.70 -0.96 -9.23
CA LEU A 120 -4.19 -2.34 -9.32
C LEU A 120 -3.29 -3.29 -8.52
N PRO A 121 -3.25 -3.18 -7.18
CA PRO A 121 -2.55 -4.14 -6.34
C PRO A 121 -3.19 -5.53 -6.42
N GLN A 122 -2.40 -6.55 -6.11
CA GLN A 122 -2.93 -7.87 -5.78
C GLN A 122 -3.77 -7.81 -4.48
N GLU A 123 -4.47 -8.90 -4.19
CA GLU A 123 -5.33 -9.02 -3.03
C GLU A 123 -4.63 -8.73 -1.70
N THR A 124 -5.41 -8.30 -0.70
CA THR A 124 -4.97 -8.27 0.70
C THR A 124 -5.71 -9.36 1.46
N ILE A 125 -4.94 -10.28 2.05
CA ILE A 125 -5.45 -11.38 2.87
C ILE A 125 -5.43 -10.95 4.34
N LEU A 126 -6.60 -10.94 4.97
CA LEU A 126 -6.79 -10.64 6.39
C LEU A 126 -6.86 -11.95 7.17
N PHE A 127 -5.87 -12.22 8.02
CA PHE A 127 -5.84 -13.44 8.82
C PHE A 127 -6.82 -13.31 10.00
N GLU A 128 -7.22 -14.45 10.57
CA GLU A 128 -8.07 -14.47 11.75
C GLU A 128 -7.50 -13.61 12.89
N GLY A 129 -8.33 -12.70 13.41
CA GLY A 129 -7.94 -11.76 14.47
C GLY A 129 -7.07 -10.59 13.98
N ALA A 130 -6.97 -10.36 12.67
CA ALA A 130 -6.32 -9.16 12.14
C ALA A 130 -7.10 -7.90 12.56
N ARG A 131 -6.35 -6.85 12.94
CA ARG A 131 -6.90 -5.52 13.19
C ARG A 131 -6.25 -4.56 12.19
N PHE A 132 -7.01 -4.14 11.19
CA PHE A 132 -6.50 -3.37 10.06
C PHE A 132 -7.34 -2.14 9.77
N ARG A 133 -6.67 -1.02 9.47
CA ARG A 133 -7.30 0.18 8.93
C ARG A 133 -6.59 0.60 7.65
N ARG A 134 -7.34 0.67 6.55
CA ARG A 134 -6.87 1.27 5.30
C ARG A 134 -7.61 2.57 5.02
N CYS A 135 -6.89 3.58 4.54
CA CYS A 135 -7.46 4.85 4.08
C CYS A 135 -6.85 5.23 2.74
N ASN A 136 -7.69 5.33 1.71
CA ASN A 136 -7.29 5.74 0.37
C ASN A 136 -7.88 7.12 0.11
N ARG A 137 -7.03 8.09 -0.23
CA ARG A 137 -7.42 9.45 -0.58
C ARG A 137 -6.93 9.77 -1.97
N VAL A 138 -7.85 10.19 -2.82
CA VAL A 138 -7.56 10.59 -4.21
C VAL A 138 -7.95 12.04 -4.39
N ASN A 139 -7.06 12.83 -4.97
CA ASN A 139 -7.36 14.16 -5.49
C ASN A 139 -7.18 14.11 -7.01
N LEU A 140 -8.27 14.33 -7.76
CA LEU A 140 -8.31 14.28 -9.22
C LEU A 140 -8.58 15.68 -9.77
N ALA A 141 -7.81 16.08 -10.80
CA ALA A 141 -8.19 17.20 -11.64
C ALA A 141 -9.44 16.87 -12.48
N ALA A 142 -10.12 17.89 -13.01
CA ALA A 142 -11.41 17.73 -13.68
C ALA A 142 -11.36 16.82 -14.93
N ASP A 143 -10.21 16.73 -15.58
CA ASP A 143 -9.94 15.93 -16.79
C ASP A 143 -8.89 14.82 -16.53
N ALA A 144 -8.63 14.49 -15.26
CA ALA A 144 -7.78 13.37 -14.87
C ALA A 144 -8.53 12.03 -14.95
N GLN A 145 -7.78 10.95 -15.08
CA GLN A 145 -8.32 9.59 -15.10
C GLN A 145 -7.74 8.74 -13.97
N LEU A 146 -8.59 7.93 -13.35
CA LEU A 146 -8.20 6.94 -12.35
C LEU A 146 -8.93 5.63 -12.61
N LEU A 147 -8.16 4.55 -12.68
CA LEU A 147 -8.64 3.19 -12.47
C LEU A 147 -8.04 2.68 -11.16
N ALA A 148 -8.87 2.34 -10.18
CA ALA A 148 -8.42 1.82 -8.90
C ALA A 148 -9.28 0.63 -8.47
N GLY A 149 -8.63 -0.45 -8.05
CA GLY A 149 -9.31 -1.65 -7.57
C GLY A 149 -8.54 -2.30 -6.41
N GLU A 150 -9.27 -2.86 -5.45
CA GLU A 150 -8.68 -3.65 -4.36
C GLU A 150 -9.51 -4.92 -4.15
N ILE A 151 -8.84 -6.03 -3.87
CA ILE A 151 -9.46 -7.30 -3.51
C ILE A 151 -9.10 -7.58 -2.04
N LEU A 152 -10.11 -7.85 -1.21
CA LEU A 152 -9.91 -8.30 0.17
C LEU A 152 -10.29 -9.77 0.28
N ILE A 153 -9.36 -10.59 0.76
CA ILE A 153 -9.62 -11.97 1.11
C ILE A 153 -9.72 -12.05 2.63
N PHE A 154 -10.87 -12.52 3.06
CA PHE A 154 -11.22 -12.69 4.44
C PHE A 154 -10.87 -14.13 4.85
N GLY A 155 -9.80 -14.27 5.65
CA GLY A 155 -9.35 -15.56 6.16
C GLY A 155 -8.54 -16.35 5.14
N ARG A 156 -8.19 -17.56 5.53
CA ARG A 156 -7.56 -18.57 4.66
C ARG A 156 -8.44 -19.81 4.70
N ALA A 157 -9.52 -19.79 3.91
CA ALA A 157 -10.49 -20.89 3.86
C ALA A 157 -9.83 -22.26 3.63
N ALA A 158 -8.78 -22.32 2.80
CA ALA A 158 -8.00 -23.54 2.57
C ALA A 158 -7.18 -24.05 3.79
N HIS A 159 -7.07 -23.24 4.85
CA HIS A 159 -6.40 -23.56 6.11
C HIS A 159 -7.37 -23.62 7.31
N GLY A 160 -8.69 -23.52 7.08
CA GLY A 160 -9.71 -23.59 8.12
C GLY A 160 -9.89 -22.31 8.95
N ASP A 161 -9.31 -21.19 8.53
CA ASP A 161 -9.55 -19.89 9.18
C ASP A 161 -10.94 -19.37 8.78
N ASP A 162 -11.89 -19.33 9.72
CA ASP A 162 -13.18 -18.63 9.59
C ASP A 162 -13.10 -17.24 10.22
N LEU A 163 -13.53 -16.20 9.51
CA LEU A 163 -13.71 -14.87 10.10
C LEU A 163 -15.11 -14.78 10.69
N THR A 164 -15.20 -15.11 11.98
CA THR A 164 -16.36 -14.83 12.82
C THR A 164 -16.05 -13.76 13.86
#